data_AF-A0AAD8GP94-F1
#
_entry.id   AF-A0AAD8GP94-F1
#
_cell.length_a   1.000
_cell.length_b   1.000
_cell.length_c   1.000
_cell.angle_alpha   90.00
_cell.angle_beta   90.00
_cell.angle_gamma   90.00
#
_symmetry.space_group_name_H-M   'P 1'
#
loop_
_entity.id
_entity.type
_entity.pdbx_description
1 polymer ?
#
loop_
_entity_poly.entity_id
_entity_poly.type
_entity_poly.pdbx_seq_one_letter_code
_entity_poly.pdbx_strand_id
1 'polypeptide(L)'
;MSTDRSWMKRRFDGRGGITDEYKRGVDNFIEFAQQTKDKHGLIGCPCTKCKNLAWITEDEVKFHLYQNGIIEAYTIWYDHGEKVERHGHYASGSSQNPNVNEDEDMHDIESVKVTLDM
;
A
#
# COMPACT_ATOMS: atom_id res chain seq x y z
N MET A 1 0.77 -5.06 11.33
CA MET A 1 0.88 -5.89 10.12
C MET A 1 2.33 -6.35 9.99
N SER A 2 2.58 -7.63 9.71
CA SER A 2 3.94 -8.12 9.48
C SER A 2 4.55 -7.39 8.28
N THR A 3 5.77 -6.87 8.42
CA THR A 3 6.55 -6.23 7.34
C THR A 3 7.22 -7.26 6.43
N ASP A 4 7.02 -8.56 6.69
CA ASP A 4 7.57 -9.61 5.86
C ASP A 4 6.85 -9.65 4.50
N ARG A 5 7.58 -9.24 3.45
CA ARG A 5 7.16 -9.27 2.04
C ARG A 5 7.88 -10.35 1.23
N SER A 6 8.70 -11.17 1.88
CA SER A 6 9.50 -12.18 1.19
C SER A 6 8.64 -13.26 0.52
N TRP A 7 7.41 -13.46 0.98
CA TRP A 7 6.41 -14.33 0.35
C TRP A 7 6.15 -13.95 -1.11
N MET A 8 6.24 -12.67 -1.47
CA MET A 8 5.94 -12.16 -2.81
C MET A 8 6.83 -12.81 -3.88
N LYS A 9 8.06 -13.19 -3.50
CA LYS A 9 9.05 -13.84 -4.37
C LYS A 9 8.93 -15.36 -4.40
N ARG A 10 8.22 -15.95 -3.45
CA ARG A 10 8.15 -17.40 -3.23
C ARG A 10 6.89 -18.00 -3.85
N ARG A 11 6.53 -17.58 -5.07
CA ARG A 11 5.26 -17.99 -5.70
C ARG A 11 5.20 -19.49 -6.00
N PHE A 12 6.25 -20.07 -6.55
CA PHE A 12 6.27 -21.45 -6.99
C PHE A 12 7.24 -22.32 -6.18
N ASP A 13 6.84 -23.56 -5.92
CA ASP A 13 7.74 -24.61 -5.42
C ASP A 13 8.59 -25.19 -6.57
N GLY A 14 9.54 -26.07 -6.23
CA GLY A 14 10.40 -26.73 -7.23
C GLY A 14 9.67 -27.66 -8.20
N ARG A 15 8.36 -27.84 -8.06
CA ARG A 15 7.48 -28.63 -8.94
C ARG A 15 6.50 -27.77 -9.74
N GLY A 16 6.57 -26.44 -9.61
CA GLY A 16 5.68 -25.49 -10.28
C GLY A 16 4.33 -25.29 -9.58
N GLY A 17 4.12 -25.84 -8.38
CA GLY A 17 2.93 -25.61 -7.57
C GLY A 17 3.00 -24.28 -6.83
N ILE A 18 1.86 -23.62 -6.59
CA ILE A 18 1.82 -22.40 -5.77
C ILE A 18 2.15 -22.74 -4.32
N THR A 19 3.14 -22.06 -3.72
CA THR A 19 3.55 -22.32 -2.34
C THR A 19 2.48 -21.85 -1.35
N ASP A 20 2.40 -22.50 -0.19
CA ASP A 20 1.48 -22.08 0.86
C ASP A 20 1.86 -20.72 1.47
N GLU A 21 3.13 -20.36 1.40
CA GLU A 21 3.58 -19.05 1.82
C GLU A 21 3.03 -17.95 0.92
N TYR A 22 3.07 -18.16 -0.39
CA TYR A 22 2.47 -17.23 -1.35
C TYR A 22 0.95 -17.12 -1.14
N LYS A 23 0.26 -18.24 -0.93
CA LYS A 23 -1.19 -18.25 -0.66
C LYS A 23 -1.54 -17.42 0.58
N ARG A 24 -0.86 -17.67 1.71
CA ARG A 24 -1.05 -16.89 2.95
C ARG A 24 -0.74 -15.42 2.76
N GLY A 25 0.32 -15.11 2.03
CA GLY A 25 0.69 -13.73 1.71
C GLY A 25 -0.38 -13.01 0.89
N VAL A 26 -0.96 -13.68 -0.11
CA VAL A 26 -2.09 -13.18 -0.90
C VAL A 26 -3.33 -12.96 -0.02
N ASP A 27 -3.67 -13.91 0.84
CA ASP A 27 -4.82 -13.78 1.75
C ASP A 27 -4.64 -12.58 2.71
N ASN A 28 -3.45 -12.43 3.30
CA ASN A 28 -3.12 -11.29 4.15
C ASN A 28 -3.14 -9.95 3.39
N PHE A 29 -2.66 -9.92 2.14
CA PHE A 29 -2.74 -8.74 1.30
C PHE A 29 -4.20 -8.35 1.03
N ILE A 30 -5.04 -9.32 0.68
CA ILE A 30 -6.46 -9.10 0.40
C ILE A 30 -7.16 -8.55 1.63
N GLU A 31 -6.97 -9.16 2.80
CA GLU A 31 -7.53 -8.70 4.08
C GLU A 31 -7.15 -7.24 4.37
N PHE A 32 -5.89 -6.89 4.15
CA PHE A 32 -5.43 -5.51 4.28
C PHE A 32 -6.10 -4.57 3.27
N ALA A 33 -6.16 -4.98 2.00
CA ALA A 33 -6.72 -4.21 0.90
C ALA A 33 -8.24 -3.98 1.01
N GLN A 34 -8.95 -4.71 1.88
CA GLN A 34 -10.37 -4.48 2.12
C GLN A 34 -10.66 -3.06 2.65
N GLN A 35 -9.69 -2.44 3.31
CA GLN A 35 -9.80 -1.08 3.86
C GLN A 35 -9.81 0.00 2.78
N THR A 36 -9.37 -0.32 1.56
CA THR A 36 -9.26 0.62 0.44
C THR A 36 -10.15 0.25 -0.74
N LYS A 37 -11.21 -0.52 -0.48
CA LYS A 37 -12.23 -0.82 -1.50
C LYS A 37 -12.85 0.48 -2.01
N ASP A 38 -13.12 0.53 -3.31
CA ASP A 38 -13.88 1.64 -3.87
C ASP A 38 -15.37 1.57 -3.45
N LYS A 39 -16.16 2.54 -3.92
CA LYS A 39 -17.61 2.59 -3.66
C LYS A 39 -18.39 1.38 -4.18
N HIS A 40 -17.79 0.56 -5.04
CA HIS A 40 -18.37 -0.65 -5.61
C HIS A 40 -17.83 -1.93 -4.93
N GLY A 41 -16.96 -1.80 -3.92
CA GLY A 41 -16.36 -2.95 -3.24
C GLY A 41 -15.17 -3.56 -3.98
N LEU A 42 -14.64 -2.88 -5.00
CA LEU A 42 -13.54 -3.36 -5.83
C LEU A 42 -12.18 -3.02 -5.21
N ILE A 43 -11.19 -3.86 -5.46
CA ILE A 43 -9.80 -3.71 -4.98
C ILE A 43 -8.90 -3.44 -6.19
N GLY A 44 -7.94 -2.53 -6.04
CA GLY A 44 -6.87 -2.32 -7.01
C GLY A 44 -5.98 -3.56 -7.13
N CYS A 45 -5.84 -4.13 -8.32
CA CYS A 45 -5.13 -5.40 -8.50
C CYS A 45 -3.60 -5.19 -8.65
N PRO A 46 -2.75 -5.61 -7.69
CA PRO A 46 -1.30 -5.42 -7.76
C PRO A 46 -0.58 -6.50 -8.56
N CYS A 47 -1.30 -7.29 -9.37
CA CYS A 47 -0.68 -8.32 -10.17
C CYS A 47 0.20 -7.70 -11.27
N THR A 48 1.19 -8.45 -11.75
CA THR A 48 2.17 -7.97 -12.75
C THR A 48 1.54 -7.49 -14.06
N LYS A 49 0.33 -7.96 -14.40
CA LYS A 49 -0.43 -7.52 -15.57
C LYS A 49 -1.23 -6.24 -15.32
N CYS A 50 -1.94 -6.16 -14.19
CA CYS A 50 -2.84 -5.05 -13.90
C CYS A 50 -2.12 -3.82 -13.33
N LYS A 51 -1.04 -4.01 -12.57
CA LYS A 51 -0.20 -2.94 -12.00
C LYS A 51 -0.95 -1.87 -11.20
N ASN A 52 -1.90 -2.29 -10.35
CA ASN A 52 -2.79 -1.43 -9.58
C ASN A 52 -3.75 -0.56 -10.43
N LEU A 53 -3.83 -0.76 -11.75
CA LEU A 53 -4.70 0.05 -12.63
C LEU A 53 -6.10 -0.57 -12.82
N ALA A 54 -6.25 -1.86 -12.54
CA ALA A 54 -7.54 -2.55 -12.64
C ALA A 54 -8.20 -2.66 -11.27
N TRP A 55 -9.43 -2.17 -11.16
CA TRP A 55 -10.29 -2.32 -9.99
C TRP A 55 -11.26 -3.48 -10.26
N ILE A 56 -11.09 -4.56 -9.51
CA ILE A 56 -11.80 -5.83 -9.73
C ILE A 56 -12.23 -6.44 -8.40
N THR A 57 -13.04 -7.49 -8.46
CA THR A 57 -13.52 -8.15 -7.23
C THR A 57 -12.38 -8.85 -6.49
N GLU A 58 -12.60 -9.10 -5.20
CA GLU A 58 -11.65 -9.81 -4.33
C GLU A 58 -11.25 -11.18 -4.90
N ASP A 59 -12.22 -11.95 -5.39
CA ASP A 59 -11.99 -13.26 -5.99
C ASP A 59 -11.14 -13.15 -7.27
N GLU A 60 -11.37 -12.12 -8.09
CA GLU A 60 -10.58 -11.87 -9.29
C GLU A 60 -9.17 -11.38 -8.96
N VAL A 61 -8.99 -10.54 -7.92
CA VAL A 61 -7.65 -10.19 -7.42
C VAL A 61 -6.90 -11.45 -6.99
N LYS A 62 -7.52 -12.30 -6.18
CA LYS A 62 -6.91 -13.56 -5.73
C LYS A 62 -6.50 -14.45 -6.90
N PHE A 63 -7.41 -14.62 -7.86
CA PHE A 63 -7.15 -15.37 -9.09
C PHE A 63 -5.99 -14.77 -9.90
N HIS A 64 -5.98 -13.45 -10.13
CA HIS A 64 -4.91 -12.77 -10.85
C HIS A 64 -3.56 -12.84 -10.15
N LEU A 65 -3.52 -12.80 -8.82
CA LEU A 65 -2.27 -12.97 -8.07
C LEU A 65 -1.76 -14.41 -8.19
N TYR A 66 -2.66 -15.39 -8.13
CA TYR A 66 -2.28 -16.79 -8.36
C TYR A 66 -1.84 -17.07 -9.79
N GLN A 67 -2.39 -16.39 -10.79
CA GLN A 67 -2.07 -16.58 -12.21
C GLN A 67 -0.84 -15.78 -12.68
N ASN A 68 -0.71 -14.54 -12.24
CA ASN A 68 0.26 -13.58 -12.79
C ASN A 68 1.35 -13.17 -11.79
N GLY A 69 1.18 -13.51 -10.51
CA GLY A 69 2.07 -13.02 -9.44
C GLY A 69 1.80 -11.57 -9.08
N ILE A 70 2.29 -11.17 -7.91
CA ILE A 70 2.26 -9.79 -7.41
C ILE A 70 3.51 -9.04 -7.89
N ILE A 71 3.44 -7.72 -8.04
CA ILE A 71 4.62 -6.91 -8.32
C ILE A 71 5.55 -6.95 -7.10
N GLU A 72 6.68 -7.65 -7.20
CA GLU A 72 7.63 -7.79 -6.08
C GLU A 72 8.22 -6.47 -5.58
N ALA A 73 8.30 -5.45 -6.45
CA ALA A 73 8.74 -4.10 -6.08
C ALA A 73 7.68 -3.30 -5.31
N TYR A 74 6.43 -3.78 -5.28
CA TYR A 74 5.33 -3.16 -4.54
C TYR A 74 5.36 -3.59 -3.07
N THR A 75 6.49 -3.32 -2.41
CA THR A 75 6.76 -3.73 -1.02
C THR A 75 6.04 -2.86 0.01
N ILE A 76 5.73 -1.60 -0.37
CA ILE A 76 4.88 -0.69 0.38
C ILE A 76 3.55 -0.60 -0.35
N TRP A 77 2.47 -0.99 0.29
CA TRP A 77 1.13 -0.98 -0.29
C TRP A 77 0.49 0.41 -0.18
N TYR A 78 1.14 1.42 -0.74
CA TYR A 78 0.71 2.83 -0.65
C TYR A 78 -0.69 3.03 -1.23
N ASP A 79 -0.98 2.44 -2.40
CA ASP A 79 -2.32 2.53 -3.01
C ASP A 79 -3.40 1.80 -2.19
N HIS A 80 -2.98 1.00 -1.21
CA HIS A 80 -3.83 0.28 -0.27
C HIS A 80 -3.71 0.84 1.16
N GLY A 81 -3.16 2.05 1.32
CA GLY A 81 -3.17 2.78 2.60
C GLY A 81 -2.07 2.40 3.59
N GLU A 82 -1.04 1.64 3.17
CA GLU A 82 0.12 1.39 4.02
C GLU A 82 0.88 2.70 4.27
N LYS A 83 0.89 3.14 5.53
CA LYS A 83 1.63 4.33 5.97
C LYS A 83 3.06 3.92 6.30
N VAL A 84 4.04 4.64 5.74
CA VAL A 84 5.43 4.53 6.17
C VAL A 84 5.63 5.43 7.38
N GLU A 85 5.93 4.85 8.54
CA GLU A 85 6.34 5.63 9.70
C GLU A 85 7.66 6.33 9.36
N ARG A 86 7.60 7.66 9.20
CA ARG A 86 8.81 8.48 9.07
C ARG A 86 9.51 8.46 10.42
N HIS A 87 10.39 7.47 10.63
CA HIS A 87 11.38 7.54 11.68
C HIS A 87 12.32 8.68 11.31
N GLY A 88 12.05 9.86 11.86
CA GLY A 88 12.81 11.08 11.66
C GLY A 88 14.23 10.88 12.19
N HIS A 89 15.11 10.31 11.38
CA HIS A 89 16.54 10.49 11.53
C HIS A 89 16.92 11.83 10.91
N TYR A 90 16.31 12.93 11.39
CA TYR A 90 17.00 14.21 11.28
C TYR A 90 18.22 14.08 12.18
N ALA A 91 19.38 13.96 11.54
CA ALA A 91 20.65 14.09 12.21
C ALA A 91 20.61 15.40 13.02
N SER A 92 20.59 15.28 14.35
CA SER A 92 20.77 16.39 15.26
C SER A 92 22.19 16.90 15.11
N GLY A 93 22.42 17.71 14.07
CA GLY A 93 23.62 18.49 13.85
C GLY A 93 23.36 19.95 14.23
N SER A 94 23.89 20.32 15.39
CA SER A 94 24.23 21.68 15.84
C SER A 94 23.11 22.64 16.28
N SER A 95 22.97 22.71 17.61
CA SER A 95 23.17 23.92 18.43
C SER A 95 22.56 25.23 17.95
N GLN A 96 21.39 25.62 18.47
CA GLN A 96 21.10 27.01 18.89
C GLN A 96 20.19 26.99 20.13
N ASN A 97 20.58 27.79 21.13
CA ASN A 97 19.91 27.99 22.42
C ASN A 97 18.58 28.77 22.26
N PRO A 98 17.68 28.73 23.25
CA PRO A 98 16.25 29.02 23.10
C PRO A 98 15.90 30.49 23.30
N ASN A 99 14.89 30.99 22.59
CA ASN A 99 14.02 32.02 23.12
C ASN A 99 12.62 31.99 22.48
N VAL A 100 11.64 32.21 23.34
CA VAL A 100 10.19 32.05 23.24
C VAL A 100 9.49 32.93 22.19
N ASN A 101 8.34 32.48 21.67
CA ASN A 101 7.00 33.06 21.95
C ASN A 101 5.90 32.24 21.27
N GLU A 102 4.82 32.01 22.01
CA GLU A 102 3.54 31.45 21.57
C GLU A 102 2.76 32.52 20.76
N ASP A 103 1.80 32.08 19.94
CA ASP A 103 0.80 32.86 19.18
C ASP A 103 1.10 33.16 17.68
N GLU A 104 0.89 32.17 16.79
CA GLU A 104 0.32 32.42 15.45
C GLU A 104 -0.73 31.33 15.11
N ASP A 105 -1.99 31.67 15.35
CA ASP A 105 -3.18 30.99 14.83
C ASP A 105 -3.39 31.40 13.37
N MET A 106 -3.35 30.47 12.40
CA MET A 106 -3.92 30.74 11.07
C MET A 106 -4.26 29.49 10.23
N HIS A 107 -5.50 29.04 10.41
CA HIS A 107 -6.51 28.61 9.43
C HIS A 107 -6.46 27.24 8.70
N ASP A 108 -7.64 26.63 8.72
CA ASP A 108 -8.11 25.44 8.00
C ASP A 108 -7.61 25.30 6.56
N ILE A 109 -7.21 24.07 6.19
CA ILE A 109 -7.23 23.64 4.79
C ILE A 109 -8.11 22.39 4.68
N GLU A 110 -9.42 22.61 4.72
CA GLU A 110 -10.39 21.73 4.07
C GLU A 110 -10.94 22.50 2.86
N SER A 111 -10.48 22.17 1.64
CA SER A 111 -11.16 22.37 0.34
C SER A 111 -10.17 22.56 -0.82
N VAL A 112 -9.74 21.46 -1.45
CA VAL A 112 -9.48 21.46 -2.90
C VAL A 112 -10.17 20.24 -3.51
N LYS A 113 -11.50 20.25 -3.46
CA LYS A 113 -12.37 19.59 -4.44
C LYS A 113 -13.23 20.69 -5.07
N VAL A 114 -12.75 21.32 -6.15
CA VAL A 114 -13.61 21.99 -7.14
C VAL A 114 -12.91 21.92 -8.51
N THR A 115 -13.44 21.03 -9.35
CA THR A 115 -13.65 21.11 -10.82
C THR A 115 -12.46 21.41 -11.76
N LEU A 116 -12.05 20.38 -12.51
CA LEU A 116 -11.65 20.56 -13.91
C LEU A 116 -12.73 19.91 -14.80
N ASP A 117 -13.69 20.72 -15.23
CA ASP A 117 -14.41 20.56 -16.49
C ASP A 117 -14.30 21.91 -17.21
N MET A 118 -13.64 21.91 -18.36
CA MET A 118 -13.75 22.91 -19.43
C MET A 118 -14.29 22.18 -20.65
#